data_AF-A0A929SQE7-F1
#
_entry.id   AF-A0A929SQE7-F1
#
_cell.length_a   1.000
_cell.length_b   1.000
_cell.length_c   1.000
_cell.angle_alpha   90.00
_cell.angle_beta   90.00
_cell.angle_gamma   90.00
#
_symmetry.space_group_name_H-M   'P 1'
#
loop_
_entity.id
_entity.type
_entity.pdbx_description
1 polymer ?
#
loop_
_entity_poly.entity_id
_entity_poly.type
_entity_poly.pdbx_seq_one_letter_code
_entity_poly.pdbx_strand_id
1 'polypeptide(L)'
;MKNSKQKVIRAILIIVGIAAVIVFGLYVGDEKSRYWIDKNILGRSVEEEDLPKIEYEQDKNIKVIAYQDYVATILENQLKIYNKNGKLETEIAINVTNPIFATNKKYLLIGDTEKNNLYMIYKNTLQWEKKLDDEITSLTITENGAVGVVLTNKTYKSIISVYNITGTEVFKIYLSTTHANKMAISNDMKFMSFIEVNFSGTTTETKVKTVDVAKVKNSASDAITYTYSPDNDEVIVNIKYYKGKLIVLTDNGVYLYHNGNKNEIYKFNDRTKFADINLDGKICIVEESPKSIMNNDFEIKIINNKKHQLLWRYNNSRNRK
;
A
#
# COMPACT_ATOMS: atom_id res chain seq x y z
N MET A 1 -34.09 -59.61 10.87
CA MET A 1 -32.91 -58.81 10.46
C MET A 1 -32.99 -57.30 10.75
N LYS A 2 -34.17 -56.68 10.97
CA LYS A 2 -34.30 -55.22 11.21
C LYS A 2 -33.95 -54.77 12.65
N ASN A 3 -34.26 -55.61 13.65
CA ASN A 3 -34.03 -55.32 15.08
C ASN A 3 -32.56 -55.34 15.52
N SER A 4 -31.69 -56.13 14.89
CA SER A 4 -30.26 -56.15 15.23
C SER A 4 -29.56 -54.88 14.76
N LYS A 5 -29.88 -54.38 13.55
CA LYS A 5 -29.33 -53.13 13.03
C LYS A 5 -29.70 -51.91 13.89
N GLN A 6 -30.94 -51.83 14.38
CA GLN A 6 -31.36 -50.73 15.27
C GLN A 6 -30.66 -50.77 16.64
N LYS A 7 -30.42 -51.96 17.19
CA LYS A 7 -29.66 -52.12 18.45
C LYS A 7 -28.19 -51.71 18.27
N VAL A 8 -27.58 -52.06 17.14
CA VAL A 8 -26.21 -51.65 16.81
C VAL A 8 -26.10 -50.14 16.63
N ILE A 9 -27.05 -49.50 15.93
CA ILE A 9 -27.07 -48.04 15.76
C ILE A 9 -27.21 -47.32 17.12
N ARG A 10 -28.09 -47.81 18.01
CA ARG A 10 -28.24 -47.24 19.36
C ARG A 10 -26.96 -47.39 20.19
N ALA A 11 -26.28 -48.53 20.10
CA ALA A 11 -25.01 -48.73 20.78
C ALA A 11 -23.93 -47.77 20.28
N ILE A 12 -23.82 -47.56 18.96
CA ILE A 12 -22.88 -46.60 18.37
C ILE A 12 -23.16 -45.17 18.84
N LEU A 13 -24.43 -44.74 18.87
CA LEU A 13 -24.81 -43.40 19.33
C LEU A 13 -24.46 -43.17 20.80
N ILE A 14 -24.61 -44.18 21.66
CA ILE A 14 -24.23 -44.08 23.08
C ILE A 14 -22.70 -43.93 23.20
N ILE A 15 -21.93 -44.70 22.44
CA ILE A 15 -20.46 -44.63 22.44
C ILE A 15 -19.99 -43.24 21.98
N VAL A 16 -20.59 -42.70 20.91
CA VAL A 16 -20.28 -41.35 20.41
C VAL A 16 -20.65 -40.28 21.44
N GLY A 17 -21.80 -40.42 22.11
CA GLY A 17 -22.23 -39.49 23.16
C GLY A 17 -21.27 -39.48 24.35
N ILE A 18 -20.82 -40.65 24.81
CA ILE A 18 -19.82 -40.76 25.89
C ILE A 18 -18.50 -40.14 25.47
N ALA A 19 -18.03 -40.43 24.25
CA ALA A 19 -16.81 -39.84 23.70
C ALA A 19 -16.89 -38.31 23.64
N ALA A 20 -18.03 -37.74 23.23
CA ALA A 20 -18.24 -36.29 23.17
C ALA A 20 -18.16 -35.62 24.55
N VAL A 21 -18.73 -36.24 25.59
CA VAL A 21 -18.66 -35.72 26.97
C VAL A 21 -17.22 -35.73 27.50
N ILE A 22 -16.46 -36.80 27.20
CA ILE A 22 -15.04 -36.90 27.58
C ILE A 22 -14.22 -35.82 26.89
N VAL A 23 -14.40 -35.64 25.58
CA VAL A 23 -13.70 -34.59 24.81
C VAL A 23 -14.04 -33.20 25.34
N PHE A 24 -15.31 -32.93 25.70
CA PHE A 24 -15.73 -31.65 26.27
C PHE A 24 -15.12 -31.40 27.65
N GLY A 25 -15.05 -32.42 28.51
CA GLY A 25 -14.40 -32.33 29.82
C GLY A 25 -12.92 -32.00 29.71
N LEU A 26 -12.21 -32.67 28.78
CA LEU A 26 -10.79 -32.38 28.49
C LEU A 26 -10.57 -30.99 27.91
N TYR A 27 -11.51 -30.50 27.09
CA TYR A 27 -11.43 -29.16 26.49
C TYR A 27 -11.53 -28.03 27.53
N VAL A 28 -12.33 -28.20 28.58
CA VAL A 28 -12.51 -27.18 29.63
C VAL A 28 -11.42 -27.26 30.69
N GLY A 29 -10.97 -28.47 31.02
CA GLY A 29 -10.12 -28.73 32.18
C GLY A 29 -8.61 -28.69 31.95
N ASP A 30 -8.14 -28.85 30.71
CA ASP A 30 -6.70 -28.97 30.40
C ASP A 30 -6.29 -28.16 29.17
N GLU A 31 -5.30 -27.27 29.34
CA GLU A 31 -4.86 -26.39 28.26
C GLU A 31 -4.20 -27.14 27.10
N LYS A 32 -3.48 -28.22 27.39
CA LYS A 32 -2.81 -29.05 26.36
C LYS A 32 -3.83 -29.82 25.53
N SER A 33 -4.82 -30.41 26.18
CA SER A 33 -5.92 -31.11 25.51
C SER A 33 -6.80 -30.13 24.72
N ARG A 34 -7.09 -28.95 25.28
CA ARG A 34 -7.78 -27.87 24.57
C ARG A 34 -7.04 -27.47 23.28
N TYR A 35 -5.72 -27.25 23.36
CA TYR A 35 -4.88 -26.98 22.20
C TYR A 35 -4.91 -28.12 21.17
N TRP A 36 -4.77 -29.37 21.62
CA TRP A 36 -4.82 -30.53 20.73
C TRP A 36 -6.17 -30.68 20.03
N ILE A 37 -7.29 -30.43 20.74
CA ILE A 37 -8.65 -30.44 20.19
C ILE A 37 -8.84 -29.28 19.22
N ASP A 38 -8.40 -28.07 19.59
CA ASP A 38 -8.44 -26.89 18.71
C ASP A 38 -7.65 -27.14 17.41
N LYS A 39 -6.47 -27.78 17.48
CA LYS A 39 -5.65 -28.13 16.31
C LYS A 39 -6.27 -29.23 15.44
N ASN A 40 -6.57 -30.39 16.03
CA ASN A 40 -6.86 -31.61 15.27
C ASN A 40 -8.34 -31.88 15.02
N ILE A 41 -9.25 -31.35 15.86
CA ILE A 41 -10.69 -31.58 15.75
C ILE A 41 -11.40 -30.34 15.21
N LEU A 42 -11.10 -29.15 15.76
CA LEU A 42 -11.81 -27.92 15.42
C LEU A 42 -11.13 -27.08 14.33
N GLY A 43 -9.85 -27.34 14.03
CA GLY A 43 -9.07 -26.58 13.05
C GLY A 43 -8.92 -25.09 13.40
N ARG A 44 -8.93 -24.74 14.68
CA ARG A 44 -8.89 -23.37 15.21
C ARG A 44 -7.48 -22.83 15.44
N SER A 45 -6.46 -23.68 15.40
CA SER A 45 -5.06 -23.29 15.48
C SER A 45 -4.29 -23.81 14.27
N VAL A 46 -3.55 -22.92 13.60
CA VAL A 46 -2.71 -23.25 12.45
C VAL A 46 -1.26 -22.97 12.85
N GLU A 47 -0.37 -23.94 12.72
CA GLU A 47 1.07 -23.73 12.92
C GLU A 47 1.71 -23.19 11.63
N GLU A 48 2.88 -22.56 11.72
CA GLU A 48 3.58 -22.01 10.54
C GLU A 48 3.80 -23.08 9.46
N GLU A 49 4.01 -24.33 9.85
CA GLU A 49 4.14 -25.48 8.93
C GLU A 49 2.87 -25.80 8.14
N ASP A 50 1.69 -25.50 8.69
CA ASP A 50 0.39 -25.80 8.08
C ASP A 50 -0.11 -24.67 7.16
N LEU A 51 0.61 -23.54 7.09
CA LEU A 51 0.23 -22.39 6.27
C LEU A 51 0.72 -22.54 4.82
N PRO A 52 -0.04 -22.01 3.84
CA PRO A 52 0.46 -21.84 2.48
C PRO A 52 1.75 -21.01 2.48
N LYS A 53 2.85 -21.59 2.01
CA LYS A 53 4.15 -20.93 1.90
C LYS A 53 4.46 -20.63 0.44
N ILE A 54 5.07 -19.47 0.20
CA ILE A 54 5.69 -19.14 -1.07
C ILE A 54 7.19 -19.42 -0.89
N GLU A 55 7.65 -20.57 -1.37
CA GLU A 55 9.06 -20.95 -1.32
C GLU A 55 9.87 -20.20 -2.38
N TYR A 56 11.07 -19.77 -2.01
CA TYR A 56 12.05 -19.17 -2.91
C TYR A 56 13.47 -19.50 -2.45
N GLU A 57 14.39 -19.56 -3.41
CA GLU A 57 15.82 -19.75 -3.13
C GLU A 57 16.41 -18.47 -2.51
N GLN A 58 17.11 -18.59 -1.38
CA GLN A 58 17.63 -17.44 -0.61
C GLN A 58 18.58 -16.53 -1.41
N ASP A 59 19.22 -17.06 -2.45
CA ASP A 59 20.23 -16.33 -3.24
C ASP A 59 19.64 -15.52 -4.40
N LYS A 60 18.31 -15.51 -4.55
CA LYS A 60 17.64 -14.84 -5.65
C LYS A 60 17.01 -13.52 -5.21
N ASN A 61 17.22 -12.46 -6.01
CA ASN A 61 16.68 -11.12 -5.76
C ASN A 61 15.19 -11.04 -6.10
N ILE A 62 14.36 -11.63 -5.23
CA ILE A 62 12.91 -11.62 -5.33
C ILE A 62 12.35 -10.26 -4.90
N LYS A 63 11.44 -9.71 -5.70
CA LYS A 63 10.63 -8.54 -5.29
C LYS A 63 9.25 -9.01 -4.88
N VAL A 64 8.79 -8.60 -3.69
CA VAL A 64 7.49 -8.99 -3.15
C VAL A 64 6.61 -7.74 -2.99
N ILE A 65 5.39 -7.79 -3.50
CA ILE A 65 4.47 -6.66 -3.51
C ILE A 65 3.08 -7.14 -3.09
N ALA A 66 2.49 -6.49 -2.08
CA ALA A 66 1.11 -6.75 -1.67
C ALA A 66 0.16 -5.70 -2.26
N TYR A 67 -1.00 -6.12 -2.75
CA TYR A 67 -2.07 -5.25 -3.22
C TYR A 67 -3.44 -5.89 -3.03
N GLN A 68 -4.29 -5.23 -2.25
CA GLN A 68 -5.61 -5.71 -1.81
C GLN A 68 -5.59 -7.18 -1.32
N ASP A 69 -6.09 -8.12 -2.13
CA ASP A 69 -6.26 -9.54 -1.80
C ASP A 69 -5.19 -10.40 -2.47
N TYR A 70 -4.10 -9.79 -2.97
CA TYR A 70 -3.05 -10.45 -3.74
C TYR A 70 -1.66 -10.15 -3.20
N VAL A 71 -0.77 -11.13 -3.35
CA VAL A 71 0.68 -10.98 -3.21
C VAL A 71 1.30 -11.29 -4.56
N ALA A 72 2.11 -10.39 -5.08
CA ALA A 72 2.88 -10.58 -6.29
C ALA A 72 4.36 -10.80 -5.95
N THR A 73 5.01 -11.69 -6.69
CA THR A 73 6.45 -11.87 -6.65
C THR A 73 7.03 -11.69 -8.04
N ILE A 74 8.16 -10.98 -8.15
CA ILE A 74 8.94 -10.90 -9.38
C ILE A 74 10.27 -11.59 -9.14
N LEU A 75 10.55 -12.59 -9.98
CA LEU A 75 11.81 -13.29 -10.01
C LEU A 75 12.15 -13.65 -11.45
N GLU A 76 13.38 -13.38 -11.90
CA GLU A 76 13.86 -13.77 -13.24
C GLU A 76 12.87 -13.42 -14.37
N ASN A 77 12.37 -12.17 -14.40
CA ASN A 77 11.40 -11.71 -15.42
C ASN A 77 10.04 -12.44 -15.41
N GLN A 78 9.72 -13.16 -14.33
CA GLN A 78 8.41 -13.74 -14.11
C GLN A 78 7.68 -13.05 -12.97
N LEU A 79 6.49 -12.53 -13.25
CA LEU A 79 5.54 -12.06 -12.27
C LEU A 79 4.59 -13.20 -11.90
N LYS A 80 4.64 -13.66 -10.65
CA LYS A 80 3.69 -14.62 -10.08
C LYS A 80 2.74 -13.91 -9.13
N ILE A 81 1.44 -14.20 -9.24
CA ILE A 81 0.39 -13.57 -8.44
C ILE A 81 -0.33 -14.64 -7.64
N TYR A 82 -0.35 -14.47 -6.32
CA TYR A 82 -1.00 -15.33 -5.36
C TYR A 82 -2.21 -14.61 -4.76
N ASN A 83 -3.29 -15.33 -4.48
CA ASN A 83 -4.43 -14.78 -3.75
C ASN A 83 -4.16 -14.74 -2.23
N LYS A 84 -5.10 -14.17 -1.46
CA LYS A 84 -5.04 -14.06 0.01
C LYS A 84 -4.91 -15.39 0.77
N ASN A 85 -5.18 -16.52 0.11
CA ASN A 85 -4.99 -17.86 0.66
C ASN A 85 -3.64 -18.47 0.24
N GLY A 86 -2.72 -17.69 -0.34
CA GLY A 86 -1.41 -18.16 -0.81
C GLY A 86 -1.46 -19.06 -2.05
N LYS A 87 -2.61 -19.19 -2.72
CA LYS A 87 -2.73 -19.98 -3.95
C LYS A 87 -2.24 -19.16 -5.14
N LEU A 88 -1.35 -19.72 -5.95
CA LEU A 88 -0.93 -19.15 -7.24
C LEU A 88 -2.13 -19.07 -8.19
N GLU A 89 -2.44 -17.86 -8.65
CA GLU A 89 -3.54 -17.56 -9.57
C GLU A 89 -3.06 -17.37 -11.01
N THR A 90 -1.88 -16.79 -11.21
CA THR A 90 -1.37 -16.46 -12.56
C THR A 90 0.14 -16.23 -12.53
N GLU A 91 0.76 -16.52 -13.68
CA GLU A 91 2.15 -16.21 -14.00
C GLU A 91 2.19 -15.41 -15.31
N ILE A 92 2.94 -14.31 -15.33
CA ILE A 92 3.06 -13.39 -16.47
C ILE A 92 4.55 -13.14 -16.73
N ALA A 93 4.98 -13.35 -17.97
CA ALA A 93 6.31 -12.93 -18.41
C ALA A 93 6.37 -11.40 -18.53
N ILE A 94 7.34 -10.78 -17.88
CA ILE A 94 7.60 -9.34 -17.90
C ILE A 94 9.07 -9.10 -18.23
N ASN A 95 9.44 -7.89 -18.63
CA ASN A 95 10.83 -7.56 -18.96
C ASN A 95 11.32 -6.42 -18.07
N VAL A 96 11.93 -6.76 -16.94
CA VAL A 96 12.41 -5.82 -15.93
C VAL A 96 13.86 -6.11 -15.56
N THR A 97 14.54 -5.13 -14.99
CA THR A 97 15.87 -5.23 -14.38
C THR A 97 15.82 -4.58 -12.99
N ASN A 98 15.31 -3.34 -12.92
CA ASN A 98 15.16 -2.60 -11.68
C ASN A 98 13.71 -2.08 -11.54
N PRO A 99 12.79 -2.93 -11.08
CA PRO A 99 11.37 -2.59 -11.05
C PRO A 99 11.01 -1.68 -9.86
N ILE A 100 10.14 -0.71 -10.12
CA ILE A 100 9.45 0.15 -9.15
C ILE A 100 7.94 -0.05 -9.27
N PHE A 101 7.21 0.26 -8.19
CA PHE A 101 5.82 -0.16 -8.04
C PHE A 101 4.91 0.97 -7.56
N ALA A 102 3.66 0.93 -8.02
CA ALA A 102 2.55 1.65 -7.40
C ALA A 102 1.34 0.71 -7.30
N THR A 103 0.66 0.74 -6.16
CA THR A 103 -0.53 -0.10 -5.92
C THR A 103 -1.71 0.73 -5.46
N ASN A 104 -2.90 0.35 -5.91
CA ASN A 104 -4.14 0.93 -5.43
C ASN A 104 -5.29 -0.06 -5.59
N LYS A 105 -5.80 -0.58 -4.47
CA LYS A 105 -6.80 -1.66 -4.44
C LYS A 105 -6.39 -2.82 -5.37
N LYS A 106 -7.16 -3.06 -6.42
CA LYS A 106 -7.00 -4.16 -7.38
C LYS A 106 -5.87 -3.94 -8.36
N TYR A 107 -5.29 -2.74 -8.41
CA TYR A 107 -4.29 -2.39 -9.40
C TYR A 107 -2.88 -2.49 -8.85
N LEU A 108 -2.02 -3.09 -9.67
CA LEU A 108 -0.58 -3.09 -9.52
C LEU A 108 0.02 -2.52 -10.80
N LEU A 109 0.77 -1.43 -10.67
CA LEU A 109 1.55 -0.82 -11.74
C LEU A 109 3.02 -1.14 -11.50
N ILE A 110 3.68 -1.70 -12.51
CA ILE A 110 5.10 -2.06 -12.47
C ILE A 110 5.78 -1.24 -13.55
N GLY A 111 6.78 -0.44 -13.18
CA GLY A 111 7.66 0.24 -14.12
C GLY A 111 9.09 -0.19 -13.91
N ASP A 112 9.91 -0.09 -14.95
CA ASP A 112 11.34 -0.40 -14.87
C ASP A 112 12.18 0.86 -15.09
N THR A 113 13.10 1.15 -14.16
CA THR A 113 13.91 2.38 -14.24
C THR A 113 15.06 2.31 -15.24
N GLU A 114 15.34 1.14 -15.84
CA GLU A 114 16.44 0.98 -16.81
C GLU A 114 15.92 0.70 -18.22
N LYS A 115 14.96 -0.23 -18.34
CA LYS A 115 14.36 -0.68 -19.60
C LYS A 115 13.13 0.14 -20.01
N ASN A 116 12.60 0.95 -19.10
CA ASN A 116 11.43 1.83 -19.32
C ASN A 116 10.16 1.09 -19.74
N ASN A 117 10.03 -0.19 -19.37
CA ASN A 117 8.80 -0.95 -19.56
C ASN A 117 7.82 -0.64 -18.44
N LEU A 118 6.53 -0.53 -18.78
CA LEU A 118 5.43 -0.25 -17.87
C LEU A 118 4.33 -1.31 -18.06
N TYR A 119 3.91 -1.94 -16.98
CA TYR A 119 2.88 -2.98 -16.97
C TYR A 119 1.77 -2.61 -16.00
N MET A 120 0.52 -2.61 -16.47
CA MET A 120 -0.65 -2.43 -15.62
C MET A 120 -1.36 -3.76 -15.41
N ILE A 121 -1.40 -4.21 -14.16
CA ILE A 121 -2.10 -5.41 -13.72
C ILE A 121 -3.38 -5.00 -13.00
N TYR A 122 -4.49 -5.62 -13.36
CA TYR A 122 -5.75 -5.53 -12.62
C TYR A 122 -6.11 -6.91 -12.09
N LYS A 123 -6.23 -7.00 -10.75
CA LYS A 123 -6.32 -8.28 -10.03
C LYS A 123 -5.15 -9.16 -10.44
N ASN A 124 -5.39 -10.25 -11.14
CA ASN A 124 -4.41 -11.22 -11.61
C ASN A 124 -4.18 -11.18 -13.13
N THR A 125 -4.65 -10.14 -13.85
CA THR A 125 -4.58 -10.10 -15.31
C THR A 125 -3.82 -8.85 -15.81
N LEU A 126 -2.87 -9.05 -16.71
CA LEU A 126 -2.21 -7.97 -17.45
C LEU A 126 -3.23 -7.25 -18.32
N GLN A 127 -3.41 -5.95 -18.10
CA GLN A 127 -4.34 -5.11 -18.86
C GLN A 127 -3.67 -4.53 -20.11
N TRP A 128 -2.45 -4.01 -19.94
CA TRP A 128 -1.63 -3.52 -21.02
C TRP A 128 -0.18 -3.42 -20.58
N GLU A 129 0.70 -3.39 -21.58
CA GLU A 129 2.11 -3.12 -21.45
C GLU A 129 2.51 -1.97 -22.40
N LYS A 130 3.53 -1.20 -22.01
CA LYS A 130 4.05 -0.12 -22.83
C LYS A 130 5.54 0.05 -22.56
N LYS A 131 6.31 0.26 -23.62
CA LYS A 131 7.69 0.75 -23.52
C LYS A 131 7.69 2.27 -23.67
N LEU A 132 8.34 2.97 -22.75
CA LEU A 132 8.52 4.42 -22.76
C LEU A 132 9.91 4.77 -23.27
N ASP A 133 10.03 5.92 -23.93
CA ASP A 133 11.30 6.38 -24.50
C ASP A 133 12.24 6.98 -23.44
N ASP A 134 11.65 7.60 -22.42
CA ASP A 134 12.36 8.32 -21.34
C ASP A 134 12.46 7.48 -20.04
N GLU A 135 13.43 7.81 -19.20
CA GLU A 135 13.73 7.10 -17.95
C GLU A 135 12.62 7.29 -16.91
N ILE A 136 12.10 6.19 -16.36
CA ILE A 136 11.05 6.21 -15.33
C ILE A 136 11.64 6.50 -13.95
N THR A 137 11.11 7.52 -13.25
CA THR A 137 11.55 7.90 -11.91
C THR A 137 10.48 7.76 -10.83
N SER A 138 9.19 7.84 -11.19
CA SER A 138 8.09 7.77 -10.22
C SER A 138 6.80 7.28 -10.86
N LEU A 139 5.97 6.58 -10.08
CA LEU A 139 4.72 5.96 -10.52
C LEU A 139 3.58 6.27 -9.56
N THR A 140 2.37 6.38 -10.12
CA THR A 140 1.12 6.39 -9.34
C THR A 140 0.00 5.71 -10.11
N ILE A 141 -0.94 5.09 -9.40
CA ILE A 141 -2.16 4.53 -9.96
C ILE A 141 -3.34 4.83 -9.05
N THR A 142 -4.46 5.17 -9.67
CA THR A 142 -5.72 5.51 -8.99
C THR A 142 -6.64 4.30 -8.87
N GLU A 143 -7.69 4.43 -8.05
CA GLU A 143 -8.68 3.37 -7.88
C GLU A 143 -9.52 3.10 -9.13
N ASN A 144 -9.57 4.04 -10.07
CA ASN A 144 -10.23 3.92 -11.36
C ASN A 144 -9.27 3.60 -12.52
N GLY A 145 -8.00 3.31 -12.21
CA GLY A 145 -7.03 2.84 -13.21
C GLY A 145 -6.36 3.94 -14.04
N ALA A 146 -6.52 5.22 -13.69
CA ALA A 146 -5.66 6.28 -14.23
C ALA A 146 -4.24 6.12 -13.70
N VAL A 147 -3.26 6.26 -14.59
CA VAL A 147 -1.84 6.05 -14.33
C VAL A 147 -1.10 7.37 -14.48
N GLY A 148 -0.22 7.68 -13.54
CA GLY A 148 0.73 8.77 -13.66
C GLY A 148 2.15 8.24 -13.61
N VAL A 149 3.01 8.79 -14.47
CA VAL A 149 4.41 8.43 -14.59
C VAL A 149 5.22 9.72 -14.62
N VAL A 150 6.24 9.81 -13.77
CA VAL A 150 7.27 10.84 -13.90
C VAL A 150 8.46 10.23 -14.64
N LEU A 151 8.90 10.92 -15.67
CA LEU A 151 10.03 10.55 -16.51
C LEU A 151 11.12 11.62 -16.45
N THR A 152 12.33 11.29 -16.86
CA THR A 152 13.44 12.25 -17.03
C THR A 152 14.22 11.97 -18.32
N ASN A 153 14.81 13.01 -18.90
CA ASN A 153 15.73 12.88 -20.02
C ASN A 153 16.77 14.01 -20.05
N LYS A 154 17.52 14.11 -21.15
CA LYS A 154 18.58 15.12 -21.30
C LYS A 154 18.05 16.56 -21.41
N THR A 155 16.82 16.74 -21.89
CA THR A 155 16.22 18.06 -22.14
C THR A 155 15.42 18.55 -20.94
N TYR A 156 14.68 17.66 -20.29
CA TYR A 156 13.79 18.00 -19.19
C TYR A 156 14.19 17.26 -17.92
N LYS A 157 14.27 18.01 -16.81
CA LYS A 157 14.53 17.47 -15.48
C LYS A 157 13.39 16.59 -15.00
N SER A 158 12.17 16.84 -15.46
CA SER A 158 11.03 15.95 -15.27
C SER A 158 9.97 16.11 -16.35
N ILE A 159 9.34 15.01 -16.73
CA ILE A 159 8.20 14.94 -17.64
C ILE A 159 7.10 14.15 -16.94
N ILE A 160 6.01 14.81 -16.59
CA ILE A 160 4.87 14.18 -15.93
C ILE A 160 3.90 13.73 -17.02
N SER A 161 3.73 12.43 -17.19
CA SER A 161 2.81 11.82 -18.16
C SER A 161 1.63 11.17 -17.44
N VAL A 162 0.41 11.46 -17.89
CA VAL A 162 -0.80 10.81 -17.37
C VAL A 162 -1.46 9.99 -18.46
N TYR A 163 -1.81 8.75 -18.12
CA TYR A 163 -2.49 7.79 -18.98
C TYR A 163 -3.85 7.41 -18.40
N ASN A 164 -4.80 7.12 -19.27
CA ASN A 164 -6.09 6.57 -18.87
C ASN A 164 -5.98 5.05 -18.60
N ILE A 165 -7.10 4.43 -18.24
CA ILE A 165 -7.17 2.98 -17.95
C ILE A 165 -6.75 2.09 -19.12
N THR A 166 -6.83 2.58 -20.38
CA THR A 166 -6.44 1.82 -21.58
C THR A 166 -4.97 2.01 -21.95
N GLY A 167 -4.19 2.74 -21.16
CA GLY A 167 -2.78 3.04 -21.47
C GLY A 167 -2.61 4.10 -22.56
N THR A 168 -3.66 4.86 -22.88
CA THR A 168 -3.61 5.99 -23.81
C THR A 168 -3.20 7.24 -23.05
N GLU A 169 -2.24 7.98 -23.61
CA GLU A 169 -1.78 9.23 -23.03
C GLU A 169 -2.91 10.28 -23.03
N VAL A 170 -3.12 10.92 -21.90
CA VAL A 170 -4.11 11.99 -21.71
C VAL A 170 -3.44 13.35 -21.84
N PHE A 171 -2.30 13.54 -21.18
CA PHE A 171 -1.49 14.77 -21.27
C PHE A 171 -0.07 14.56 -20.73
N LYS A 172 0.79 15.54 -21.02
CA LYS A 172 2.15 15.69 -20.49
C LYS A 172 2.41 17.10 -19.94
N ILE A 173 3.24 17.19 -18.91
CA ILE A 173 3.79 18.45 -18.40
C ILE A 173 5.31 18.32 -18.36
N TYR A 174 5.99 19.35 -18.86
CA TYR A 174 7.45 19.38 -18.97
C TYR A 174 8.03 20.38 -17.96
N LEU A 175 8.99 19.93 -17.16
CA LEU A 175 9.74 20.74 -16.19
C LEU A 175 11.21 20.79 -16.63
N SER A 176 11.65 21.95 -17.13
CA SER A 176 13.01 22.15 -17.66
C SER A 176 14.04 22.43 -16.56
N THR A 177 13.62 23.00 -15.44
CA THR A 177 14.53 23.48 -14.38
C THR A 177 14.35 22.77 -13.04
N THR A 178 13.18 22.18 -12.78
CA THR A 178 12.80 21.56 -11.51
C THR A 178 12.50 20.07 -11.67
N HIS A 179 12.59 19.32 -10.58
CA HIS A 179 12.28 17.90 -10.56
C HIS A 179 10.89 17.65 -9.98
N ALA A 180 10.18 16.65 -10.48
CA ALA A 180 8.98 16.11 -9.87
C ALA A 180 9.33 14.80 -9.13
N ASN A 181 9.13 14.75 -7.82
CA ASN A 181 9.53 13.58 -7.01
C ASN A 181 8.40 12.54 -6.87
N LYS A 182 7.21 12.98 -6.48
CA LYS A 182 5.99 12.15 -6.43
C LYS A 182 4.82 12.88 -7.03
N MET A 183 3.85 12.11 -7.48
CA MET A 183 2.57 12.60 -7.98
C MET A 183 1.39 11.80 -7.42
N ALA A 184 0.24 12.46 -7.36
CA ALA A 184 -1.04 11.86 -7.00
C ALA A 184 -2.13 12.39 -7.94
N ILE A 185 -3.05 11.53 -8.33
CA ILE A 185 -4.20 11.88 -9.18
C ILE A 185 -5.48 11.68 -8.35
N SER A 186 -6.43 12.61 -8.44
CA SER A 186 -7.72 12.45 -7.80
C SER A 186 -8.52 11.33 -8.48
N ASN A 187 -9.32 10.57 -7.72
CA ASN A 187 -10.08 9.44 -8.28
C ASN A 187 -11.10 9.86 -9.37
N ASP A 188 -11.54 11.13 -9.39
CA ASP A 188 -12.39 11.67 -10.45
C ASP A 188 -11.60 12.22 -11.65
N MET A 189 -10.26 12.11 -11.62
CA MET A 189 -9.31 12.62 -12.61
C MET A 189 -9.40 14.13 -12.89
N LYS A 190 -10.07 14.90 -12.04
CA LYS A 190 -10.17 16.35 -12.21
C LYS A 190 -8.87 17.06 -11.83
N PHE A 191 -8.16 16.53 -10.83
CA PHE A 191 -6.94 17.13 -10.32
C PHE A 191 -5.79 16.13 -10.32
N MET A 192 -4.61 16.64 -10.62
CA MET A 192 -3.34 15.94 -10.40
C MET A 192 -2.43 16.87 -9.63
N SER A 193 -1.75 16.35 -8.60
CA SER A 193 -0.77 17.11 -7.85
C SER A 193 0.57 16.41 -7.90
N PHE A 194 1.64 17.21 -7.87
CA PHE A 194 3.01 16.70 -7.80
C PHE A 194 3.85 17.53 -6.84
N ILE A 195 4.85 16.88 -6.25
CA ILE A 195 5.88 17.52 -5.45
C ILE A 195 6.95 18.00 -6.42
N GLU A 196 7.05 19.32 -6.57
CA GLU A 196 8.14 19.98 -7.27
C GLU A 196 9.30 20.21 -6.30
N VAL A 197 10.50 19.85 -6.72
CA VAL A 197 11.75 20.01 -5.97
C VAL A 197 12.70 20.86 -6.79
N ASN A 198 13.25 21.91 -6.16
CA ASN A 198 14.27 22.76 -6.75
C ASN A 198 15.58 22.66 -5.95
N PHE A 199 16.65 22.28 -6.64
CA PHE A 199 18.01 22.17 -6.10
C PHE A 199 18.92 23.34 -6.51
N SER A 200 18.41 24.38 -7.19
CA SER A 200 19.24 25.48 -7.70
C SER A 200 19.70 26.46 -6.61
N GLY A 201 19.05 26.45 -5.45
CA GLY A 201 19.37 27.32 -4.32
C GLY A 201 20.39 26.71 -3.36
N THR A 202 20.68 27.42 -2.27
CA THR A 202 21.51 26.93 -1.16
C THR A 202 20.80 25.88 -0.31
N THR A 203 19.46 25.89 -0.30
CA THR A 203 18.61 24.93 0.38
C THR A 203 17.70 24.23 -0.63
N THR A 204 17.23 23.03 -0.28
CA THR A 204 16.26 22.30 -1.13
C THR A 204 14.88 22.90 -0.92
N GLU A 205 14.31 23.49 -1.97
CA GLU A 205 12.93 23.97 -1.94
C GLU A 205 11.99 22.88 -2.43
N THR A 206 10.92 22.62 -1.67
CA THR A 206 9.83 21.73 -2.11
C THR A 206 8.50 22.48 -2.15
N LYS A 207 7.69 22.22 -3.19
CA LYS A 207 6.35 22.81 -3.36
C LYS A 207 5.39 21.74 -3.87
N VAL A 208 4.12 21.82 -3.48
CA VAL A 208 3.07 21.02 -4.11
C VAL A 208 2.33 21.87 -5.13
N LYS A 209 2.35 21.47 -6.40
CA LYS A 209 1.54 22.09 -7.46
C LYS A 209 0.34 21.21 -7.74
N THR A 210 -0.83 21.81 -7.90
CA THR A 210 -2.08 21.13 -8.30
C THR A 210 -2.50 21.63 -9.67
N VAL A 211 -2.71 20.68 -10.57
CA VAL A 211 -3.07 20.85 -11.96
C VAL A 211 -4.53 20.46 -12.14
N ASP A 212 -5.31 21.34 -12.76
CA ASP A 212 -6.63 21.01 -13.29
C ASP A 212 -6.46 20.33 -14.65
N VAL A 213 -6.80 19.05 -14.70
CA VAL A 213 -6.58 18.19 -15.88
C VAL A 213 -7.35 18.70 -17.11
N ALA A 214 -8.51 19.33 -16.91
CA ALA A 214 -9.30 19.85 -18.03
C ALA A 214 -8.63 21.04 -18.72
N LYS A 215 -7.80 21.80 -17.98
CA LYS A 215 -7.13 23.01 -18.49
C LYS A 215 -5.81 22.74 -19.19
N VAL A 216 -5.22 21.54 -19.00
CA VAL A 216 -3.91 21.19 -19.57
C VAL A 216 -3.90 21.28 -21.10
N LYS A 217 -5.04 21.04 -21.76
CA LYS A 217 -5.17 21.12 -23.23
C LYS A 217 -4.87 22.51 -23.81
N ASN A 218 -5.04 23.57 -23.01
CA ASN A 218 -4.84 24.95 -23.47
C ASN A 218 -3.44 25.46 -23.13
N SER A 219 -2.99 25.23 -21.89
CA SER A 219 -1.67 25.65 -21.41
C SER A 219 -1.32 24.90 -20.12
N ALA A 220 -0.08 24.42 -20.02
CA ALA A 220 0.40 23.74 -18.82
C ALA A 220 0.56 24.69 -17.62
N SER A 221 0.95 25.96 -17.85
CA SER A 221 1.06 26.96 -16.77
C SER A 221 -0.32 27.34 -16.24
N ASP A 222 -1.29 27.53 -17.14
CA ASP A 222 -2.63 28.00 -16.78
C ASP A 222 -3.47 26.88 -16.15
N ALA A 223 -3.02 25.63 -16.32
CA ALA A 223 -3.60 24.47 -15.66
C ALA A 223 -3.20 24.35 -14.18
N ILE A 224 -2.11 25.01 -13.74
CA ILE A 224 -1.73 25.02 -12.32
C ILE A 224 -2.71 25.93 -11.57
N THR A 225 -3.60 25.32 -10.79
CA THR A 225 -4.66 26.03 -10.04
C THR A 225 -4.24 26.38 -8.63
N TYR A 226 -3.37 25.58 -8.01
CA TYR A 226 -2.87 25.84 -6.68
C TYR A 226 -1.38 25.51 -6.57
N THR A 227 -0.63 26.37 -5.88
CA THR A 227 0.75 26.09 -5.47
C THR A 227 0.81 26.26 -3.95
N TYR A 228 1.22 25.19 -3.26
CA TYR A 228 1.38 25.19 -1.83
C TYR A 228 2.87 25.05 -1.50
N SER A 229 3.41 26.09 -0.89
CA SER A 229 4.75 26.04 -0.30
C SER A 229 4.59 25.72 1.19
N PRO A 230 5.38 24.79 1.74
CA PRO A 230 5.43 24.58 3.18
C PRO A 230 6.10 25.80 3.85
N ASP A 231 5.90 25.93 5.17
CA ASP A 231 6.49 27.02 5.97
C ASP A 231 7.91 26.60 6.40
N ASN A 232 8.87 27.54 6.49
CA ASN A 232 10.22 27.37 7.09
C ASN A 232 10.92 26.01 6.86
N ASP A 233 11.79 25.91 5.84
CA ASP A 233 12.68 24.76 5.55
C ASP A 233 12.05 23.35 5.54
N GLU A 234 10.71 23.23 5.67
CA GLU A 234 9.98 21.96 5.60
C GLU A 234 10.11 21.32 4.21
N VAL A 235 10.38 20.02 4.21
CA VAL A 235 10.50 19.21 3.00
C VAL A 235 9.24 18.35 2.86
N ILE A 236 8.56 18.47 1.72
CA ILE A 236 7.43 17.62 1.39
C ILE A 236 7.94 16.24 0.93
N VAL A 237 7.50 15.20 1.63
CA VAL A 237 7.96 13.82 1.43
C VAL A 237 6.97 13.02 0.59
N ASN A 238 5.66 13.19 0.83
CA ASN A 238 4.64 12.40 0.15
C ASN A 238 3.31 13.15 0.00
N ILE A 239 2.52 12.78 -1.00
CA ILE A 239 1.20 13.33 -1.27
C ILE A 239 0.21 12.23 -1.64
N LYS A 240 -1.06 12.36 -1.20
CA LYS A 240 -2.12 11.42 -1.57
C LYS A 240 -3.49 12.09 -1.60
N TYR A 241 -4.28 11.77 -2.61
CA TYR A 241 -5.68 12.18 -2.66
C TYR A 241 -6.57 11.28 -1.81
N TYR A 242 -7.50 11.88 -1.07
CA TYR A 242 -8.62 11.19 -0.43
C TYR A 242 -9.88 12.03 -0.51
N LYS A 243 -10.93 11.48 -1.14
CA LYS A 243 -12.24 12.14 -1.32
C LYS A 243 -12.14 13.60 -1.82
N GLY A 244 -11.30 13.82 -2.84
CA GLY A 244 -11.10 15.14 -3.47
C GLY A 244 -10.24 16.12 -2.66
N LYS A 245 -9.69 15.70 -1.52
CA LYS A 245 -8.74 16.50 -0.73
C LYS A 245 -7.34 15.93 -0.86
N LEU A 246 -6.34 16.79 -0.82
CA LEU A 246 -4.94 16.39 -0.93
C LEU A 246 -4.32 16.32 0.47
N ILE A 247 -3.87 15.14 0.88
CA ILE A 247 -3.09 14.94 2.09
C ILE A 247 -1.61 15.11 1.72
N VAL A 248 -0.89 15.93 2.47
CA VAL A 248 0.52 16.23 2.26
C VAL A 248 1.30 15.87 3.51
N LEU A 249 2.28 14.98 3.35
CA LEU A 249 3.23 14.58 4.38
C LEU A 249 4.53 15.37 4.19
N THR A 250 4.94 16.11 5.21
CA THR A 250 6.24 16.74 5.30
C THR A 250 7.11 16.04 6.33
N ASP A 251 8.36 16.46 6.45
CA ASP A 251 9.29 16.08 7.51
C ASP A 251 8.91 16.58 8.91
N ASN A 252 7.94 17.50 9.01
CA ASN A 252 7.50 18.11 10.28
C ASN A 252 6.02 17.87 10.61
N GLY A 253 5.23 17.30 9.70
CA GLY A 253 3.81 17.07 9.95
C GLY A 253 3.02 16.56 8.76
N VAL A 254 1.71 16.45 8.97
CA VAL A 254 0.75 16.06 7.93
C VAL A 254 -0.32 17.13 7.82
N TYR A 255 -0.56 17.59 6.60
CA TYR A 255 -1.48 18.67 6.28
C TYR A 255 -2.55 18.21 5.28
N LEU A 256 -3.71 18.87 5.32
CA LEU A 256 -4.82 18.70 4.39
C LEU A 256 -4.96 19.97 3.54
N TYR A 257 -4.75 19.84 2.24
CA TYR A 257 -4.93 20.90 1.26
C TYR A 257 -6.23 20.70 0.49
N HIS A 258 -7.05 21.75 0.43
CA HIS A 258 -8.32 21.74 -0.30
C HIS A 258 -8.75 23.15 -0.69
N ASN A 259 -9.00 23.37 -1.99
CA ASN A 259 -9.47 24.63 -2.56
C ASN A 259 -8.62 25.85 -2.11
N GLY A 260 -7.30 25.72 -2.11
CA GLY A 260 -6.37 26.77 -1.68
C GLY A 260 -6.16 26.87 -0.17
N ASN A 261 -6.94 26.15 0.65
CA ASN A 261 -6.80 26.16 2.10
C ASN A 261 -5.84 25.07 2.58
N LYS A 262 -5.06 25.39 3.62
CA LYS A 262 -4.17 24.49 4.36
C LYS A 262 -4.72 24.29 5.77
N ASN A 263 -4.86 23.03 6.19
CA ASN A 263 -5.18 22.66 7.57
C ASN A 263 -4.16 21.66 8.09
N GLU A 264 -3.61 21.86 9.28
CA GLU A 264 -2.77 20.87 9.95
C GLU A 264 -3.62 19.70 10.43
N ILE A 265 -3.21 18.47 10.11
CA ILE A 265 -3.83 17.24 10.63
C ILE A 265 -3.06 16.72 11.85
N TYR A 266 -1.72 16.76 11.76
CA TYR A 266 -0.84 16.27 12.80
C TYR A 266 0.52 16.97 12.71
N LYS A 267 1.01 17.53 13.83
CA LYS A 267 2.38 18.04 13.94
C LYS A 267 3.29 16.98 14.54
N PHE A 268 4.45 16.77 13.95
CA PHE A 268 5.46 15.87 14.51
C PHE A 268 6.10 16.48 15.75
N ASN A 269 6.58 15.58 16.61
CA ASN A 269 7.34 15.89 17.81
C ASN A 269 8.53 14.94 17.90
N ASP A 270 9.42 15.16 18.86
CA ASP A 270 10.69 14.42 19.00
C ASP A 270 10.55 12.89 19.12
N ARG A 271 9.36 12.41 19.50
CA ARG A 271 9.06 10.98 19.59
C ARG A 271 8.63 10.38 18.26
N THR A 272 8.21 11.18 17.29
CA THR A 272 7.76 10.70 15.98
C THR A 272 8.93 10.11 15.22
N LYS A 273 8.86 8.80 14.94
CA LYS A 273 9.93 8.08 14.21
C LYS A 273 9.54 7.72 12.79
N PHE A 274 8.23 7.65 12.52
CA PHE A 274 7.74 7.31 11.19
C PHE A 274 6.32 7.85 10.98
N ALA A 275 6.01 8.20 9.74
CA ALA A 275 4.68 8.59 9.31
C ALA A 275 4.41 8.08 7.90
N ASP A 276 3.18 7.63 7.66
CA ASP A 276 2.72 7.23 6.33
C ASP A 276 1.27 7.67 6.10
N ILE A 277 0.99 8.05 4.85
CA ILE A 277 -0.32 8.53 4.39
C ILE A 277 -0.96 7.57 3.38
N ASN A 278 -0.36 6.40 3.13
CA ASN A 278 -0.86 5.47 2.13
C ASN A 278 -2.06 4.63 2.59
N LEU A 279 -2.41 4.63 3.87
CA LEU A 279 -3.61 3.98 4.37
C LEU A 279 -4.88 4.70 3.87
N ASP A 280 -5.86 3.95 3.35
CA ASP A 280 -7.08 4.51 2.76
C ASP A 280 -7.81 5.48 3.71
N GLY A 281 -7.60 6.78 3.45
CA GLY A 281 -8.13 7.91 4.21
C GLY A 281 -7.58 8.09 5.62
N LYS A 282 -6.49 7.38 5.97
CA LYS A 282 -5.92 7.36 7.32
C LYS A 282 -4.44 7.70 7.27
N ILE A 283 -3.95 8.20 8.39
CA ILE A 283 -2.54 8.51 8.59
C ILE A 283 -2.02 7.55 9.65
N CYS A 284 -0.93 6.86 9.36
CA CYS A 284 -0.19 6.07 10.32
C CYS A 284 0.93 6.91 10.90
N ILE A 285 1.02 7.02 12.22
CA ILE A 285 2.15 7.66 12.91
C ILE A 285 2.73 6.64 13.89
N VAL A 286 4.04 6.51 13.92
CA VAL A 286 4.77 5.71 14.91
C VAL A 286 5.55 6.66 15.81
N GLU A 287 5.31 6.56 17.11
CA GLU A 287 6.01 7.36 18.12
C GLU A 287 6.65 6.47 19.19
N GLU A 288 7.75 6.93 19.79
CA GLU A 288 8.23 6.39 21.05
C GLU A 288 7.18 6.57 22.16
N SER A 289 6.98 5.52 22.94
CA SER A 289 6.01 5.48 24.04
C SER A 289 6.44 6.43 25.16
N PRO A 290 5.55 7.34 25.63
CA PRO A 290 5.86 8.23 26.76
C PRO A 290 6.10 7.49 28.08
N LYS A 291 5.65 6.24 28.19
CA LYS A 291 5.74 5.43 29.41
C LYS A 291 6.98 4.53 29.44
N SER A 292 7.83 4.62 28.42
CA SER A 292 8.99 3.75 28.31
C SER A 292 10.08 4.21 29.26
N ILE A 293 10.49 3.33 30.17
CA ILE A 293 11.67 3.54 31.04
C ILE A 293 12.96 3.25 30.26
N MET A 294 12.88 2.50 29.15
CA MET A 294 13.97 2.27 28.18
C MET A 294 13.47 2.55 26.76
N ASN A 295 14.21 3.27 25.92
CA ASN A 295 13.78 3.89 24.63
C ASN A 295 13.33 2.94 23.49
N ASN A 296 12.75 1.76 23.75
CA ASN A 296 12.44 0.75 22.73
C ASN A 296 10.95 0.42 22.60
N ASP A 297 10.05 1.07 23.34
CA ASP A 297 8.61 0.88 23.16
C ASP A 297 8.05 1.92 22.18
N PHE A 298 7.25 1.45 21.21
CA PHE A 298 6.59 2.29 20.22
C PHE A 298 5.06 2.20 20.32
N GLU A 299 4.40 3.32 20.04
CA GLU A 299 2.97 3.40 19.82
C GLU A 299 2.68 3.66 18.34
N ILE A 300 1.79 2.85 17.76
CA ILE A 300 1.26 3.08 16.41
C ILE A 300 -0.09 3.78 16.55
N LYS A 301 -0.23 4.96 15.94
CA LYS A 301 -1.46 5.74 15.89
C LYS A 301 -2.03 5.73 14.49
N ILE A 302 -3.30 5.33 14.36
CA ILE A 302 -4.06 5.45 13.11
C ILE A 302 -5.05 6.59 13.24
N ILE A 303 -4.85 7.66 12.48
CA ILE A 303 -5.63 8.90 12.59
C ILE A 303 -6.55 9.05 11.38
N ASN A 304 -7.82 9.37 11.65
CA ASN A 304 -8.77 9.74 10.60
C ASN A 304 -8.63 11.23 10.24
N ASN A 305 -8.53 11.53 8.95
CA ASN A 305 -8.41 12.89 8.43
C ASN A 305 -9.64 13.79 8.67
N LYS A 306 -10.79 13.25 9.11
CA LYS A 306 -12.02 14.04 9.37
C LYS A 306 -12.19 14.52 10.82
N LYS A 307 -11.58 13.87 11.80
CA LYS A 307 -11.88 14.13 13.23
C LYS A 307 -10.66 14.17 14.14
N HIS A 308 -9.44 14.08 13.60
CA HIS A 308 -8.22 13.90 14.40
C HIS A 308 -8.39 12.79 15.46
N GLN A 309 -9.18 11.77 15.14
CA GLN A 309 -9.54 10.74 16.09
C GLN A 309 -8.52 9.61 15.98
N LEU A 310 -7.87 9.30 17.10
CA LEU A 310 -7.08 8.09 17.26
C LEU A 310 -8.02 6.89 17.16
N LEU A 311 -7.88 6.10 16.10
CA LEU A 311 -8.70 4.91 15.87
C LEU A 311 -8.14 3.70 16.60
N TRP A 312 -6.82 3.60 16.74
CA TRP A 312 -6.17 2.46 17.35
C TRP A 312 -4.79 2.82 17.88
N ARG A 313 -4.38 2.14 18.96
CA ARG A 313 -3.07 2.23 19.60
C ARG A 313 -2.55 0.83 19.90
N TYR A 314 -1.39 0.49 19.34
CA TYR A 314 -0.60 -0.67 19.78
C TYR A 314 0.42 -0.28 20.83
N ASN A 315 0.75 -1.19 21.74
CA ASN A 315 1.92 -1.04 22.60
C ASN A 315 2.60 -2.40 22.76
N ASN A 316 3.89 -2.48 22.42
CA ASN A 316 4.64 -3.74 22.40
C ASN A 316 4.96 -4.29 23.81
N SER A 317 4.85 -3.46 24.84
CA SER A 317 5.24 -3.80 26.22
C SER A 317 4.37 -4.86 26.93
N ARG A 318 3.23 -5.29 26.35
CA ARG A 318 2.30 -6.23 27.02
C ARG A 318 2.52 -7.72 26.72
N ASN A 319 3.39 -8.09 25.78
CA ASN A 319 3.57 -9.48 25.35
C ASN A 319 4.82 -10.17 25.90
N ARG A 320 5.42 -9.65 26.98
CA ARG A 320 6.46 -10.35 27.74
C ARG A 320 5.92 -10.74 29.12
N LYS A 321 5.13 -11.81 29.17
CA LYS A 321 4.89 -12.60 30.38
C LYS A 321 4.78 -14.06 30.00
#